data_AF-A0A6P1VUG1-F1
#
_entry.id   AF-A0A6P1VUG1-F1
#
_cell.length_a   1.000
_cell.length_b   1.000
_cell.length_c   1.000
_cell.angle_alpha   90.00
_cell.angle_beta   90.00
_cell.angle_gamma   90.00
#
_symmetry.space_group_name_H-M   'P 1'
#
loop_
_entity.id
_entity.type
_entity.pdbx_description
1 polymer ?
#
loop_
_entity_poly.entity_id
_entity_poly.type
_entity_poly.pdbx_seq_one_letter_code
_entity_poly.pdbx_strand_id
1 'polypeptide(L)'
;MNSLDELPEIPKIQNKWLMAKYFPKIRLLDELAQLRLRLIIKQNINPDMPDNTWYIMARGLFSLAVKSYEAKNLELAWRYIKSANRLEINDLTEEGLLEKAHQIFLERTSKLKGWRLELVESLLGEKKGNTIGFKYEAFRERAAEPDKKKAEPKLAKQSLLTIVLKAAEVLDEATNDQYYRLGLYHRNLRRILWGFGGLVIGFTIVYALLTTYAESVFVPVIGPWTNLVFVEFLGLLGAMFSLASRQYESSTSTPLLYLGNQGALQRLLIGPGAGLVIYLILQTNFFNPELINSVGNGCVDCKQVGDCPACQTLSFVEMFFAFLAGFSEKLITPMLEKYAKPGKSEVVS
;
A
#
# COMPACT_ATOMS: atom_id res chain seq x y z
N MET A 1 -23.84 -27.06 10.54
CA MET A 1 -23.92 -25.67 11.01
C MET A 1 -22.88 -25.52 12.10
N ASN A 2 -21.75 -24.87 11.81
CA ASN A 2 -20.78 -24.58 12.87
C ASN A 2 -21.43 -23.57 13.82
N SER A 3 -21.37 -23.85 15.11
CA SER A 3 -21.90 -22.95 16.12
C SER A 3 -21.24 -21.58 15.95
N LEU A 4 -21.96 -20.52 16.29
CA LEU A 4 -21.38 -19.18 16.33
C LEU A 4 -20.23 -19.08 17.34
N ASP A 5 -19.88 -20.15 18.05
CA ASP A 5 -19.24 -20.11 19.35
C ASP A 5 -17.73 -19.89 19.32
N GLU A 6 -17.04 -20.30 18.27
CA GLU A 6 -15.58 -20.23 18.20
C GLU A 6 -15.12 -19.04 17.35
N LEU A 7 -14.73 -17.94 18.00
CA LEU A 7 -13.90 -16.91 17.36
C LEU A 7 -12.43 -17.18 17.68
N PRO A 8 -11.50 -16.87 16.77
CA PRO A 8 -10.08 -16.91 17.08
C PRO A 8 -9.77 -15.92 18.21
N GLU A 9 -9.02 -16.35 19.23
CA GLU A 9 -8.59 -15.46 20.30
C GLU A 9 -7.77 -14.27 19.75
N ILE A 10 -8.06 -13.06 20.25
CA ILE A 10 -7.30 -11.86 19.91
C ILE A 10 -5.95 -11.95 20.61
N PRO A 11 -4.82 -12.04 19.86
CA PRO A 11 -3.51 -12.09 20.49
C PRO A 11 -3.22 -10.78 21.24
N LYS A 12 -2.86 -10.86 22.52
CA LYS A 12 -2.39 -9.71 23.31
C LYS A 12 -0.97 -9.34 22.87
N ILE A 13 -0.84 -8.28 22.06
CA ILE A 13 0.46 -7.81 21.55
C ILE A 13 0.85 -6.51 22.24
N GLN A 14 1.91 -6.54 23.06
CA GLN A 14 2.44 -5.35 23.75
C GLN A 14 3.49 -4.57 22.93
N ASN A 15 4.11 -5.18 21.94
CA ASN A 15 5.17 -4.54 21.15
C ASN A 15 4.58 -3.70 19.99
N LYS A 16 4.93 -2.40 19.96
CA LYS A 16 4.47 -1.41 18.97
C LYS A 16 4.80 -1.76 17.51
N TRP A 17 5.91 -2.45 17.25
CA TRP A 17 6.28 -2.91 15.90
C TRP A 17 5.46 -4.13 15.46
N LEU A 18 5.24 -5.08 16.37
CA LEU A 18 4.35 -6.20 16.13
C LEU A 18 2.90 -5.71 15.93
N MET A 19 2.48 -4.69 16.68
CA MET A 19 1.18 -4.04 16.47
C MET A 19 1.02 -3.58 15.03
N ALA A 20 1.97 -2.88 14.42
CA ALA A 20 1.85 -2.46 13.01
C ALA A 20 1.70 -3.64 12.03
N LYS A 21 2.44 -4.72 12.25
CA LYS A 21 2.38 -5.94 11.41
C LYS A 21 1.06 -6.69 11.55
N TYR A 22 0.51 -6.74 12.77
CA TYR A 22 -0.72 -7.46 13.07
C TYR A 22 -1.96 -6.56 13.09
N PHE A 23 -1.83 -5.24 12.95
CA PHE A 23 -2.93 -4.29 13.06
C PHE A 23 -4.10 -4.63 12.12
N PRO A 24 -3.89 -4.97 10.84
CA PRO A 24 -4.98 -5.38 9.96
C PRO A 24 -5.69 -6.63 10.48
N LYS A 25 -4.94 -7.60 11.01
CA LYS A 25 -5.46 -8.86 11.54
C LYS A 25 -6.22 -8.65 12.86
N ILE A 26 -5.71 -7.82 13.75
CA ILE A 26 -6.34 -7.48 15.04
C ILE A 26 -7.63 -6.70 14.79
N ARG A 27 -7.59 -5.68 13.93
CA ARG A 27 -8.79 -4.92 13.55
C ARG A 27 -9.85 -5.80 12.90
N LEU A 28 -9.43 -6.74 12.04
CA LEU A 28 -10.31 -7.73 11.43
C LEU A 28 -10.99 -8.65 12.45
N LEU A 29 -10.24 -9.09 13.47
CA LEU A 29 -10.80 -9.87 14.57
C LEU A 29 -11.77 -9.06 15.43
N ASP A 30 -11.44 -7.82 15.75
CA ASP A 30 -12.31 -6.93 16.51
C ASP A 30 -13.65 -6.71 15.80
N GLU A 31 -13.62 -6.44 14.49
CA GLU A 31 -14.85 -6.26 13.72
C GLU A 31 -15.63 -7.56 13.50
N LEU A 32 -14.97 -8.71 13.39
CA LEU A 32 -15.64 -10.01 13.46
C LEU A 32 -16.33 -10.21 14.81
N ALA A 33 -15.67 -9.88 15.91
CA ALA A 33 -16.22 -9.99 17.25
C ALA A 33 -17.43 -9.07 17.45
N GLN A 34 -17.33 -7.81 17.02
CA GLN A 34 -18.41 -6.83 17.10
C GLN A 34 -19.61 -7.22 16.20
N LEU A 35 -19.36 -7.73 15.00
CA LEU A 35 -20.42 -8.21 14.10
C LEU A 35 -21.11 -9.46 14.69
N ARG A 36 -20.34 -10.41 15.23
CA ARG A 36 -20.90 -11.58 15.93
C ARG A 36 -21.80 -11.14 17.09
N LEU A 37 -21.31 -10.25 17.95
CA LEU A 37 -22.06 -9.77 19.11
C LEU A 37 -23.38 -9.13 18.67
N ARG A 38 -23.36 -8.28 17.64
CA ARG A 38 -24.58 -7.67 17.06
C ARG A 38 -25.56 -8.72 16.54
N LEU A 39 -25.08 -9.72 15.80
CA LEU A 39 -25.92 -10.79 15.27
C LEU A 39 -26.55 -11.65 16.39
N ILE A 40 -25.84 -11.88 17.49
CA ILE A 40 -26.35 -12.60 18.67
C ILE A 40 -27.40 -11.76 19.41
N ILE A 41 -27.11 -10.48 19.66
CA ILE A 41 -28.06 -9.56 20.32
C ILE A 41 -29.36 -9.49 19.53
N LYS A 42 -29.29 -9.34 18.19
CA LYS A 42 -30.49 -9.31 17.34
C LYS A 42 -31.29 -10.61 17.40
N GLN A 43 -30.61 -11.77 17.39
CA GLN A 43 -31.27 -13.08 17.53
C GLN A 43 -32.03 -13.20 18.85
N ASN A 44 -31.46 -12.67 19.95
CA ASN A 44 -32.06 -12.75 21.28
C ASN A 44 -33.20 -11.75 21.48
N ILE A 45 -33.12 -10.55 20.89
CA ILE A 45 -34.17 -9.52 21.01
C ILE A 45 -35.43 -9.93 20.24
N ASN A 46 -35.27 -10.60 19.10
CA ASN A 46 -36.39 -10.99 18.26
C ASN A 46 -36.22 -12.46 17.80
N PRO A 47 -36.61 -13.43 18.64
CA PRO A 47 -36.48 -14.85 18.30
C PRO A 47 -37.38 -15.26 17.13
N ASP A 48 -38.39 -14.45 16.80
CA ASP A 48 -39.31 -14.60 15.66
C ASP A 48 -38.80 -13.88 14.39
N MET A 49 -37.54 -13.42 14.39
CA MET A 49 -36.84 -12.85 13.23
C MET A 49 -36.23 -13.85 12.21
N PRO A 50 -36.34 -15.21 12.30
CA PRO A 50 -35.58 -16.11 11.43
C PRO A 50 -36.01 -16.06 9.96
N ASP A 51 -37.15 -15.45 9.62
CA ASP A 51 -37.56 -15.22 8.23
C ASP A 51 -37.03 -13.91 7.63
N ASN A 52 -36.28 -13.11 8.40
CA ASN A 52 -35.73 -11.87 7.89
C ASN A 52 -34.55 -12.14 6.94
N THR A 53 -34.82 -12.04 5.64
CA THR A 53 -33.90 -12.47 4.58
C THR A 53 -32.52 -11.82 4.69
N TRP A 54 -32.45 -10.54 5.09
CA TRP A 54 -31.17 -9.84 5.23
C TRP A 54 -30.33 -10.41 6.39
N TYR A 55 -30.96 -10.87 7.49
CA TYR A 55 -30.26 -11.43 8.64
C TYR A 55 -29.61 -12.77 8.30
N ILE A 56 -30.35 -13.65 7.59
CA ILE A 56 -29.80 -14.91 7.07
C ILE A 56 -28.59 -14.64 6.16
N MET A 57 -28.73 -13.67 5.24
CA MET A 57 -27.63 -13.30 4.34
C MET A 57 -26.42 -12.73 5.09
N ALA A 58 -26.64 -11.86 6.08
CA ALA A 58 -25.57 -11.29 6.91
C ALA A 58 -24.82 -12.37 7.70
N ARG A 59 -25.53 -13.35 8.27
CA ARG A 59 -24.93 -14.51 8.94
C ARG A 59 -24.14 -15.40 7.98
N GLY A 60 -24.66 -15.61 6.77
CA GLY A 60 -23.95 -16.32 5.70
C GLY A 60 -22.63 -15.64 5.34
N LEU A 61 -22.66 -14.32 5.13
CA LEU A 61 -21.47 -13.50 4.87
C LEU A 61 -20.49 -13.51 6.04
N PHE A 62 -20.97 -13.46 7.29
CA PHE A 62 -20.13 -13.61 8.47
C PHE A 62 -19.39 -14.95 8.49
N SER A 63 -20.09 -16.06 8.20
CA SER A 63 -19.46 -17.38 8.11
C SER A 63 -18.40 -17.43 7.00
N LEU A 64 -18.69 -16.85 5.83
CA LEU A 64 -17.71 -16.74 4.74
C LEU A 64 -16.50 -15.87 5.10
N ALA A 65 -16.70 -14.83 5.91
CA ALA A 65 -15.62 -14.00 6.42
C ALA A 65 -14.69 -14.78 7.34
N VAL A 66 -15.24 -15.55 8.29
CA VAL A 66 -14.47 -16.41 9.20
C VAL A 66 -13.66 -17.45 8.42
N LYS A 67 -14.30 -18.16 7.47
CA LYS A 67 -13.59 -19.13 6.61
C LYS A 67 -12.46 -18.48 5.80
N SER A 68 -12.69 -17.28 5.26
CA SER A 68 -11.68 -16.55 4.50
C SER A 68 -10.51 -16.09 5.37
N TYR A 69 -10.80 -15.71 6.63
CA TYR A 69 -9.80 -15.38 7.61
C TYR A 69 -8.91 -16.58 7.97
N GLU A 70 -9.52 -17.73 8.24
CA GLU A 70 -8.82 -19.00 8.51
C GLU A 70 -7.92 -19.41 7.34
N ALA A 71 -8.40 -19.21 6.11
CA ALA A 71 -7.64 -19.41 4.88
C ALA A 71 -6.53 -18.37 4.64
N LYS A 72 -6.29 -17.44 5.58
CA LYS A 72 -5.33 -16.32 5.48
C LYS A 72 -5.62 -15.36 4.31
N ASN A 73 -6.85 -15.33 3.80
CA ASN A 73 -7.29 -14.39 2.78
C ASN A 73 -7.99 -13.18 3.43
N LEU A 74 -7.18 -12.30 4.01
CA LEU A 74 -7.65 -11.14 4.79
C LEU A 74 -8.50 -10.18 3.96
N GLU A 75 -8.19 -10.02 2.68
CA GLU A 75 -8.94 -9.13 1.79
C GLU A 75 -10.37 -9.62 1.58
N LEU A 76 -10.53 -10.91 1.28
CA LEU A 76 -11.84 -11.51 1.07
C LEU A 76 -12.65 -11.53 2.35
N ALA A 77 -12.02 -11.82 3.49
CA ALA A 77 -12.64 -11.71 4.81
C ALA A 77 -13.18 -10.30 5.05
N TRP A 78 -12.41 -9.27 4.69
CA TRP A 78 -12.85 -7.89 4.84
C TRP A 78 -14.08 -7.55 3.99
N ARG A 79 -14.04 -7.94 2.71
CA ARG A 79 -15.16 -7.71 1.79
C ARG A 79 -16.46 -8.33 2.32
N TYR A 80 -16.39 -9.53 2.88
CA TYR A 80 -17.56 -10.19 3.46
C TYR A 80 -18.10 -9.49 4.70
N ILE A 81 -17.24 -9.04 5.62
CA ILE A 81 -17.67 -8.28 6.81
C ILE A 81 -18.30 -6.96 6.43
N LYS A 82 -17.69 -6.22 5.49
CA LYS A 82 -18.28 -4.96 4.99
C LYS A 82 -19.64 -5.19 4.35
N SER A 83 -19.77 -6.26 3.57
CA SER A 83 -21.06 -6.63 2.97
C SER A 83 -22.10 -7.01 4.02
N ALA A 84 -21.72 -7.75 5.07
CA ALA A 84 -22.59 -8.08 6.19
C ALA A 84 -23.02 -6.82 6.97
N ASN A 85 -22.08 -5.93 7.27
CA ASN A 85 -22.36 -4.63 7.93
C ASN A 85 -23.34 -3.77 7.10
N ARG A 86 -23.27 -3.80 5.76
CA ARG A 86 -24.22 -3.08 4.91
C ARG A 86 -25.62 -3.67 4.97
N LEU A 87 -25.75 -5.00 5.07
CA LEU A 87 -27.07 -5.62 5.21
C LEU A 87 -27.77 -5.21 6.51
N GLU A 88 -27.04 -4.90 7.58
CA GLU A 88 -27.63 -4.41 8.83
C GLU A 88 -28.32 -3.05 8.67
N ILE A 89 -27.92 -2.24 7.67
CA ILE A 89 -28.51 -0.92 7.40
C ILE A 89 -30.00 -1.07 7.01
N ASN A 90 -30.38 -2.19 6.37
CA ASN A 90 -31.77 -2.45 5.99
C ASN A 90 -32.72 -2.56 7.19
N ASP A 91 -32.18 -2.90 8.36
CA ASP A 91 -32.96 -3.10 9.59
C ASP A 91 -33.08 -1.83 10.43
N LEU A 92 -32.38 -0.77 10.07
CA LEU A 92 -32.36 0.46 10.86
C LEU A 92 -33.73 1.16 10.78
N THR A 93 -34.11 1.74 11.93
CA THR A 93 -35.18 2.74 11.99
C THR A 93 -34.76 4.00 11.23
N GLU A 94 -35.69 4.90 10.98
CA GLU A 94 -35.36 6.19 10.34
C GLU A 94 -34.32 6.97 11.15
N GLU A 95 -34.48 7.02 12.48
CA GLU A 95 -33.50 7.62 13.39
C GLU A 95 -32.14 6.94 13.32
N GLY A 96 -32.11 5.59 13.28
CA GLY A 96 -30.87 4.84 13.13
C GLY A 96 -30.18 5.06 11.78
N LEU A 97 -30.95 5.24 10.69
CA LEU A 97 -30.41 5.61 9.39
C LEU A 97 -29.76 7.00 9.42
N LEU A 98 -30.34 7.95 10.17
CA LEU A 98 -29.79 9.29 10.32
C LEU A 98 -28.50 9.30 11.14
N GLU A 99 -28.49 8.57 12.26
CA GLU A 99 -27.29 8.39 13.04
C GLU A 99 -26.19 7.75 12.19
N LYS A 100 -26.54 6.75 11.35
CA LYS A 100 -25.59 6.12 10.45
C LYS A 100 -25.08 7.07 9.37
N ALA A 101 -25.97 7.87 8.77
CA ALA A 101 -25.59 8.91 7.82
C ALA A 101 -24.61 9.91 8.45
N HIS A 102 -24.87 10.32 9.69
CA HIS A 102 -24.01 11.21 10.46
C HIS A 102 -22.64 10.60 10.73
N GLN A 103 -22.59 9.33 11.14
CA GLN A 103 -21.35 8.60 11.32
C GLN A 103 -20.53 8.56 10.02
N ILE A 104 -21.15 8.17 8.91
CA ILE A 104 -20.49 8.11 7.59
C ILE A 104 -19.96 9.50 7.21
N PHE A 105 -20.76 10.54 7.46
CA PHE A 105 -20.39 11.92 7.20
C PHE A 105 -19.15 12.30 8.03
N LEU A 106 -19.09 12.03 9.33
CA LEU A 106 -17.91 12.35 10.15
C LEU A 106 -16.67 11.59 9.69
N GLU A 107 -16.80 10.32 9.31
CA GLU A 107 -15.68 9.49 8.86
C GLU A 107 -15.11 9.92 7.51
N ARG A 108 -15.94 10.51 6.63
CA ARG A 108 -15.56 10.81 5.24
C ARG A 108 -14.35 11.75 5.13
N THR A 109 -14.24 12.75 6.00
CA THR A 109 -13.18 13.77 5.93
C THR A 109 -11.80 13.18 6.15
N SER A 110 -11.73 12.10 6.95
CA SER A 110 -10.50 11.39 7.25
C SER A 110 -10.18 10.27 6.24
N LYS A 111 -11.21 9.67 5.62
CA LYS A 111 -11.06 8.43 4.82
C LYS A 111 -11.18 8.63 3.30
N LEU A 112 -11.89 9.67 2.86
CA LEU A 112 -12.19 9.91 1.44
C LEU A 112 -11.42 11.11 0.90
N LYS A 113 -11.08 11.05 -0.40
CA LYS A 113 -10.41 12.12 -1.14
C LYS A 113 -10.93 12.18 -2.58
N GLY A 114 -10.88 13.35 -3.21
CA GLY A 114 -11.29 13.57 -4.60
C GLY A 114 -12.76 13.23 -4.86
N TRP A 115 -13.05 12.62 -6.00
CA TRP A 115 -14.43 12.32 -6.45
C TRP A 115 -15.26 11.50 -5.45
N ARG A 116 -14.63 10.67 -4.60
CA ARG A 116 -15.36 9.88 -3.58
C ARG A 116 -15.88 10.75 -2.45
N LEU A 117 -15.12 11.77 -2.06
CA LEU A 117 -15.54 12.74 -1.06
C LEU A 117 -16.70 13.58 -1.61
N GLU A 118 -16.54 14.09 -2.83
CA GLU A 118 -17.56 14.86 -3.55
C GLU A 118 -18.85 14.06 -3.71
N LEU A 119 -18.76 12.78 -4.05
CA LEU A 119 -19.92 11.91 -4.18
C LEU A 119 -20.66 11.74 -2.84
N VAL A 120 -19.96 11.45 -1.74
CA VAL A 120 -20.60 11.31 -0.41
C VAL A 120 -21.22 12.64 0.04
N GLU A 121 -20.59 13.77 -0.25
CA GLU A 121 -21.16 15.10 0.02
C GLU A 121 -22.38 15.39 -0.86
N SER A 122 -22.38 14.97 -2.12
CA SER A 122 -23.56 15.11 -2.99
C SER A 122 -24.75 14.26 -2.51
N LEU A 123 -24.48 13.10 -1.92
CA LEU A 123 -25.46 12.15 -1.40
C LEU A 123 -26.04 12.59 -0.05
N LEU A 124 -25.17 12.94 0.91
CA LEU A 124 -25.57 13.25 2.29
C LEU A 124 -25.81 14.74 2.53
N GLY A 125 -25.23 15.62 1.73
CA GLY A 125 -25.29 17.07 1.87
C GLY A 125 -23.89 17.71 1.98
N GLU A 126 -23.83 19.03 1.77
CA GLU A 126 -22.62 19.82 1.98
C GLU A 126 -22.49 20.28 3.42
N LYS A 127 -21.26 20.42 3.90
CA LYS A 127 -20.98 21.05 5.19
C LYS A 127 -21.14 22.57 5.06
N LYS A 128 -22.29 23.13 5.48
CA LYS A 128 -22.48 24.58 5.63
C LYS A 128 -22.14 25.01 7.06
N GLY A 129 -20.88 25.36 7.31
CA GLY A 129 -20.43 25.80 8.64
C GLY A 129 -20.24 24.63 9.63
N ASN A 130 -20.76 24.77 10.85
CA ASN A 130 -20.72 23.70 11.87
C ASN A 130 -21.93 22.75 11.82
N THR A 131 -22.97 23.13 11.09
CA THR A 131 -24.15 22.29 10.88
C THR A 131 -23.98 21.47 9.61
N ILE A 132 -24.34 20.20 9.72
CA ILE A 132 -24.44 19.33 8.56
C ILE A 132 -25.79 19.66 7.96
N GLY A 133 -25.78 20.44 6.88
CA GLY A 133 -26.97 20.65 6.08
C GLY A 133 -27.28 19.34 5.37
N PHE A 134 -27.81 18.36 6.09
CA PHE A 134 -28.27 17.15 5.46
C PHE A 134 -29.34 17.57 4.47
N LYS A 135 -29.25 17.10 3.21
CA LYS A 135 -30.40 17.15 2.30
C LYS A 135 -31.65 16.53 2.96
N TYR A 136 -31.43 15.72 4.00
CA TYR A 136 -32.44 15.15 4.86
C TYR A 136 -33.18 16.12 5.80
N GLU A 137 -32.56 17.19 6.34
CA GLU A 137 -33.31 18.13 7.20
C GLU A 137 -34.45 18.77 6.39
N ALA A 138 -34.19 19.10 5.13
CA ALA A 138 -35.21 19.54 4.18
C ALA A 138 -36.26 18.45 3.85
N PHE A 139 -35.91 17.17 3.98
CA PHE A 139 -36.84 16.04 3.81
C PHE A 139 -37.68 15.80 5.07
N ARG A 140 -37.09 15.95 6.26
CA ARG A 140 -37.76 15.88 7.56
C ARG A 140 -38.75 17.05 7.73
N GLU A 141 -38.36 18.26 7.34
CA GLU A 141 -39.24 19.43 7.32
C GLU A 141 -40.43 19.21 6.38
N ARG A 142 -40.20 18.69 5.16
CA ARG A 142 -41.29 18.32 4.24
C ARG A 142 -42.18 17.19 4.77
N ALA A 143 -41.62 16.21 5.49
CA ALA A 143 -42.40 15.13 6.09
C ALA A 143 -43.16 15.58 7.34
N ALA A 144 -42.72 16.65 8.00
CA ALA A 144 -43.38 17.25 9.16
C ALA A 144 -44.54 18.18 8.80
N GLU A 145 -44.71 18.54 7.52
CA GLU A 145 -45.89 19.29 7.04
C GLU A 145 -47.17 18.43 7.20
N PRO A 146 -48.09 18.81 8.12
CA PRO A 146 -49.20 17.95 8.53
C PRO A 146 -50.30 17.76 7.46
N ASP A 147 -50.29 18.55 6.39
CA ASP A 147 -51.35 18.58 5.38
C ASP A 147 -51.14 17.64 4.18
N LYS A 148 -49.94 17.08 3.97
CA LYS A 148 -49.70 16.09 2.89
C LYS A 148 -49.73 14.66 3.45
N LYS A 149 -50.94 14.18 3.68
CA LYS A 149 -51.22 12.89 4.33
C LYS A 149 -50.84 11.64 3.50
N LYS A 150 -50.09 10.75 4.17
CA LYS A 150 -50.18 9.27 4.20
C LYS A 150 -49.49 8.40 3.14
N ALA A 151 -49.14 8.88 1.95
CA ALA A 151 -48.46 8.03 0.94
C ALA A 151 -46.91 8.16 0.94
N GLU A 152 -46.36 9.26 1.46
CA GLU A 152 -44.94 9.60 1.31
C GLU A 152 -43.94 9.04 2.37
N PRO A 153 -44.33 8.56 3.58
CA PRO A 153 -43.31 8.21 4.59
C PRO A 153 -42.52 6.94 4.24
N LYS A 154 -43.16 5.97 3.56
CA LYS A 154 -42.45 4.78 3.06
C LYS A 154 -41.45 5.12 1.97
N LEU A 155 -41.80 6.06 1.09
CA LEU A 155 -40.93 6.52 0.01
C LEU A 155 -39.73 7.29 0.57
N ALA A 156 -39.94 8.12 1.60
CA ALA A 156 -38.88 8.85 2.28
C ALA A 156 -37.89 7.93 3.01
N LYS A 157 -38.38 6.89 3.71
CA LYS A 157 -37.50 5.89 4.33
C LYS A 157 -36.68 5.13 3.27
N GLN A 158 -37.30 4.71 2.17
CA GLN A 158 -36.61 3.97 1.11
C GLN A 158 -35.55 4.82 0.39
N SER A 159 -35.82 6.10 0.14
CA SER A 159 -34.84 7.01 -0.46
C SER A 159 -33.66 7.25 0.49
N LEU A 160 -33.93 7.47 1.79
CA LEU A 160 -32.88 7.59 2.81
C LEU A 160 -32.03 6.32 2.89
N LEU A 161 -32.68 5.16 2.98
CA LEU A 161 -31.99 3.87 3.01
C LEU A 161 -31.05 3.71 1.81
N THR A 162 -31.53 4.02 0.60
CA THR A 162 -30.73 3.92 -0.63
C THR A 162 -29.54 4.87 -0.60
N ILE A 163 -29.73 6.11 -0.15
CA ILE A 163 -28.66 7.11 -0.02
C ILE A 163 -27.60 6.64 1.00
N VAL A 164 -28.02 6.17 2.17
CA VAL A 164 -27.11 5.69 3.24
C VAL A 164 -26.36 4.45 2.79
N LEU A 165 -27.02 3.50 2.12
CA LEU A 165 -26.38 2.32 1.54
C LEU A 165 -25.33 2.70 0.51
N LYS A 166 -25.63 3.64 -0.40
CA LYS A 166 -24.68 4.09 -1.42
C LYS A 166 -23.49 4.83 -0.80
N ALA A 167 -23.72 5.68 0.19
CA ALA A 167 -22.64 6.36 0.90
C ALA A 167 -21.75 5.38 1.67
N ALA A 168 -22.34 4.36 2.31
CA ALA A 168 -21.61 3.29 2.98
C ALA A 168 -20.78 2.45 1.99
N GLU A 169 -21.33 2.15 0.81
CA GLU A 169 -20.62 1.45 -0.26
C GLU A 169 -19.37 2.22 -0.72
N VAL A 170 -19.49 3.53 -0.99
CA VAL A 170 -18.36 4.38 -1.40
C VAL A 170 -17.29 4.44 -0.30
N LEU A 171 -17.71 4.54 0.96
CA LEU A 171 -16.81 4.53 2.10
C LEU A 171 -16.06 3.19 2.21
N ASP A 172 -16.77 2.08 2.03
CA ASP A 172 -16.20 0.75 2.07
C ASP A 172 -15.26 0.49 0.89
N GLU A 173 -15.60 0.93 -0.33
CA GLU A 173 -14.74 0.85 -1.50
C GLU A 173 -13.41 1.55 -1.26
N ALA A 174 -13.41 2.74 -0.67
CA ALA A 174 -12.19 3.45 -0.33
C ALA A 174 -11.31 2.65 0.65
N THR A 175 -11.93 1.97 1.63
CA THR A 175 -11.18 1.10 2.56
C THR A 175 -10.68 -0.18 1.88
N ASN A 176 -11.51 -0.81 1.04
CA ASN A 176 -11.14 -2.01 0.28
C ASN A 176 -10.00 -1.71 -0.69
N ASP A 177 -10.00 -0.56 -1.35
CA ASP A 177 -8.91 -0.11 -2.22
C ASP A 177 -7.58 -0.07 -1.46
N GLN A 178 -7.57 0.42 -0.22
CA GLN A 178 -6.35 0.48 0.58
C GLN A 178 -5.83 -0.92 0.90
N TYR A 179 -6.70 -1.82 1.38
CA TYR A 179 -6.30 -3.18 1.73
C TYR A 179 -5.96 -4.05 0.51
N TYR A 180 -6.67 -3.87 -0.60
CA TYR A 180 -6.37 -4.51 -1.88
C TYR A 180 -5.02 -4.05 -2.42
N ARG A 181 -4.75 -2.73 -2.41
CA ARG A 181 -3.43 -2.18 -2.79
C ARG A 181 -2.33 -2.75 -1.92
N LEU A 182 -2.54 -2.83 -0.61
CA LEU A 182 -1.59 -3.47 0.31
C LEU A 182 -1.35 -4.95 -0.05
N GLY A 183 -2.40 -5.71 -0.36
CA GLY A 183 -2.31 -7.12 -0.75
C GLY A 183 -1.59 -7.35 -2.08
N LEU A 184 -1.98 -6.62 -3.12
CA LEU A 184 -1.31 -6.63 -4.43
C LEU A 184 0.17 -6.24 -4.30
N TYR A 185 0.45 -5.20 -3.51
CA TYR A 185 1.80 -4.72 -3.30
C TYR A 185 2.66 -5.79 -2.62
N HIS A 186 2.17 -6.48 -1.59
CA HIS A 186 2.94 -7.57 -0.93
C HIS A 186 3.25 -8.73 -1.89
N ARG A 187 2.28 -9.10 -2.74
CA ARG A 187 2.46 -10.20 -3.70
C ARG A 187 3.45 -9.82 -4.82
N ASN A 188 3.31 -8.62 -5.37
CA ASN A 188 4.19 -8.12 -6.42
C ASN A 188 5.59 -7.77 -5.90
N LEU A 189 5.68 -7.19 -4.70
CA LEU A 189 6.94 -6.90 -4.02
C LEU A 189 7.73 -8.19 -3.78
N ARG A 190 7.08 -9.24 -3.28
CA ARG A 190 7.74 -10.54 -3.11
C ARG A 190 8.30 -11.04 -4.44
N ARG A 191 7.54 -10.96 -5.53
CA ARG A 191 8.02 -11.35 -6.87
C ARG A 191 9.19 -10.49 -7.34
N ILE A 192 9.15 -9.18 -7.14
CA ILE A 192 10.24 -8.25 -7.49
C ILE A 192 11.49 -8.58 -6.67
N LEU A 193 11.35 -8.81 -5.35
CA LEU A 193 12.47 -9.18 -4.47
C LEU A 193 13.10 -10.51 -4.87
N TRP A 194 12.30 -11.53 -5.18
CA TRP A 194 12.83 -12.81 -5.67
C TRP A 194 13.47 -12.68 -7.06
N GLY A 195 12.87 -11.91 -7.96
CA GLY A 195 13.44 -11.65 -9.29
C GLY A 195 14.76 -10.90 -9.21
N PHE A 196 14.83 -9.85 -8.39
CA PHE A 196 16.05 -9.07 -8.18
C PHE A 196 17.12 -9.86 -7.43
N GLY A 197 16.75 -10.57 -6.36
CA GLY A 197 17.68 -11.45 -5.64
C GLY A 197 18.24 -12.56 -6.55
N GLY A 198 17.39 -13.16 -7.40
CA GLY A 198 17.81 -14.12 -8.41
C GLY A 198 18.76 -13.51 -9.45
N LEU A 199 18.51 -12.27 -9.88
CA LEU A 199 19.39 -11.55 -10.80
C LEU A 199 20.75 -11.28 -10.17
N VAL A 200 20.80 -10.76 -8.93
CA VAL A 200 22.06 -10.51 -8.22
C VAL A 200 22.84 -11.80 -8.04
N ILE A 201 22.20 -12.87 -7.54
CA ILE A 201 22.85 -14.19 -7.37
C ILE A 201 23.35 -14.72 -8.71
N GLY A 202 22.54 -14.64 -9.77
CA GLY A 202 22.93 -15.07 -11.11
C GLY A 202 24.14 -14.29 -11.63
N PHE A 203 24.16 -12.97 -11.40
CA PHE A 203 25.26 -12.11 -11.79
C PHE A 203 26.54 -12.44 -11.01
N THR A 204 26.44 -12.66 -9.68
CA THR A 204 27.57 -13.07 -8.84
C THR A 204 28.13 -14.43 -9.27
N ILE A 205 27.28 -15.39 -9.63
CA ILE A 205 27.72 -16.70 -10.13
C ILE A 205 28.43 -16.56 -11.48
N VAL A 206 27.83 -15.84 -12.44
CA VAL A 206 28.45 -15.60 -13.75
C VAL A 206 29.78 -14.87 -13.59
N TYR A 207 29.82 -13.84 -12.74
CA TYR A 207 31.05 -13.11 -12.43
C TYR A 207 32.11 -14.05 -11.85
N ALA A 208 31.79 -14.84 -10.82
CA ALA A 208 32.73 -15.79 -10.23
C ALA A 208 33.23 -16.83 -11.25
N LEU A 209 32.34 -17.35 -12.11
CA LEU A 209 32.74 -18.26 -13.18
C LEU A 209 33.68 -17.59 -14.19
N LEU A 210 33.36 -16.36 -14.59
CA LEU A 210 34.19 -15.58 -15.50
C LEU A 210 35.55 -15.25 -14.89
N THR A 211 35.64 -14.89 -13.61
CA THR A 211 36.93 -14.66 -12.95
C THR A 211 37.76 -15.93 -12.85
N THR A 212 37.13 -17.06 -12.51
CA THR A 212 37.82 -18.36 -12.41
C THR A 212 38.35 -18.81 -13.78
N TYR A 213 37.61 -18.56 -14.86
CA TYR A 213 38.07 -18.83 -16.23
C TYR A 213 39.12 -17.83 -16.70
N ALA A 214 38.93 -16.54 -16.42
CA ALA A 214 39.82 -15.48 -16.86
C ALA A 214 41.20 -15.57 -16.20
N GLU A 215 41.30 -15.96 -14.93
CA GLU A 215 42.59 -16.21 -14.26
C GLU A 215 43.42 -17.30 -14.95
N SER A 216 42.79 -18.19 -15.73
CA SER A 216 43.50 -19.21 -16.50
C SER A 216 43.97 -18.76 -17.90
N VAL A 217 43.52 -17.60 -18.40
CA VAL A 217 43.76 -17.17 -19.80
C VAL A 217 44.27 -15.72 -19.94
N PHE A 218 43.95 -14.80 -19.03
CA PHE A 218 44.33 -13.39 -19.10
C PHE A 218 44.89 -12.88 -17.76
N VAL A 219 45.93 -12.05 -17.84
CA VAL A 219 46.57 -11.28 -16.74
C VAL A 219 45.49 -10.63 -15.84
N PRO A 220 45.68 -10.52 -14.50
CA PRO A 220 44.69 -10.04 -13.55
C PRO A 220 44.39 -8.55 -13.76
N VAL A 221 43.54 -8.23 -14.73
CA VAL A 221 42.99 -6.88 -14.97
C VAL A 221 41.80 -6.60 -14.03
N ILE A 222 41.31 -7.62 -13.33
CA ILE A 222 40.17 -7.50 -12.43
C ILE A 222 40.69 -7.06 -11.06
N GLY A 223 40.38 -5.82 -10.67
CA GLY A 223 40.83 -5.22 -9.42
C GLY A 223 40.40 -6.02 -8.18
N PRO A 224 41.04 -5.77 -7.02
CA PRO A 224 40.78 -6.52 -5.79
C PRO A 224 39.30 -6.47 -5.41
N TRP A 225 38.76 -7.58 -4.89
CA TRP A 225 37.36 -7.72 -4.40
C TRP A 225 36.89 -6.56 -3.51
N THR A 226 37.83 -5.85 -2.88
CA THR A 226 37.61 -4.60 -2.15
C THR A 226 36.87 -3.55 -2.96
N ASN A 227 37.10 -3.48 -4.27
CA ASN A 227 36.49 -2.51 -5.19
C ASN A 227 34.99 -2.73 -5.33
N LEU A 228 34.56 -3.99 -5.48
CA LEU A 228 33.15 -4.37 -5.53
C LEU A 228 32.45 -4.08 -4.19
N VAL A 229 33.08 -4.47 -3.07
CA VAL A 229 32.54 -4.21 -1.73
C VAL A 229 32.38 -2.70 -1.49
N PHE A 230 33.33 -1.89 -1.97
CA PHE A 230 33.28 -0.44 -1.83
C PHE A 230 32.18 0.20 -2.68
N VAL A 231 31.98 -0.28 -3.91
CA VAL A 231 30.88 0.14 -4.80
C VAL A 231 29.52 -0.18 -4.19
N GLU A 232 29.35 -1.39 -3.64
CA GLU A 232 28.11 -1.78 -2.95
C GLU A 232 27.86 -0.90 -1.73
N PHE A 233 28.89 -0.63 -0.93
CA PHE A 233 28.80 0.23 0.24
C PHE A 233 28.42 1.68 -0.12
N LEU A 234 29.02 2.24 -1.18
CA LEU A 234 28.67 3.58 -1.66
C LEU A 234 27.25 3.64 -2.24
N GLY A 235 26.82 2.61 -2.98
CA GLY A 235 25.44 2.49 -3.45
C GLY A 235 24.43 2.40 -2.30
N LEU A 236 24.79 1.70 -1.22
CA LEU A 236 23.99 1.64 0.02
C LEU A 236 23.93 2.99 0.73
N LEU A 237 25.05 3.71 0.84
CA LEU A 237 25.10 5.06 1.42
C LEU A 237 24.25 6.04 0.63
N GLY A 238 24.31 6.02 -0.71
CA GLY A 238 23.46 6.84 -1.57
C GLY A 238 21.96 6.56 -1.33
N ALA A 239 21.58 5.27 -1.22
CA ALA A 239 20.22 4.88 -0.89
C ALA A 239 19.78 5.36 0.51
N MET A 240 20.68 5.30 1.51
CA MET A 240 20.41 5.79 2.87
C MET A 240 20.24 7.33 2.92
N PHE A 241 21.06 8.09 2.19
CA PHE A 241 20.88 9.54 2.09
C PHE A 241 19.57 9.93 1.36
N SER A 242 19.22 9.23 0.28
CA SER A 242 17.92 9.40 -0.39
C SER A 242 16.77 9.16 0.59
N LEU A 243 16.92 8.20 1.49
CA LEU A 243 15.95 7.91 2.54
C LEU A 243 15.83 8.99 3.60
N ALA A 244 16.98 9.42 4.16
CA ALA A 244 17.03 10.47 5.17
C ALA A 244 16.40 11.77 4.68
N SER A 245 16.56 12.09 3.39
CA SER A 245 15.99 13.31 2.79
C SER A 245 14.44 13.35 2.76
N ARG A 246 13.75 12.21 2.89
CA ARG A 246 12.27 12.16 2.90
C ARG A 246 11.62 12.26 4.28
N GLN A 247 12.38 12.00 5.36
CA GLN A 247 11.81 11.95 6.70
C GLN A 247 11.34 13.31 7.24
N TYR A 248 11.67 14.42 6.56
CA TYR A 248 11.29 15.77 6.97
C TYR A 248 9.92 16.24 6.46
N GLU A 249 9.27 15.50 5.57
CA GLU A 249 7.92 15.82 5.07
C GLU A 249 6.92 14.76 5.51
N SER A 250 6.25 14.98 6.65
CA SER A 250 4.82 14.73 6.87
C SER A 250 4.49 14.17 8.26
N SER A 251 3.57 14.86 8.93
CA SER A 251 2.79 14.38 10.07
C SER A 251 1.71 13.37 9.66
N THR A 252 2.03 12.44 8.74
CA THR A 252 1.02 11.50 8.23
C THR A 252 0.84 10.29 9.13
N SER A 253 -0.42 9.86 9.22
CA SER A 253 -0.90 8.74 10.03
C SER A 253 -0.04 7.47 9.89
N THR A 254 0.16 6.77 11.01
CA THR A 254 0.92 5.53 11.20
C THR A 254 0.84 4.43 10.12
N PRO A 255 -0.27 4.19 9.39
CA PRO A 255 -0.26 3.20 8.29
C PRO A 255 0.53 3.66 7.04
N LEU A 256 0.65 4.97 6.78
CA LEU A 256 1.45 5.49 5.66
C LEU A 256 2.96 5.37 5.92
N LEU A 257 3.38 5.43 7.19
CA LEU A 257 4.76 5.19 7.61
C LEU A 257 5.22 3.76 7.27
N TYR A 258 4.32 2.77 7.28
CA TYR A 258 4.68 1.40 6.92
C TYR A 258 4.90 1.25 5.40
N LEU A 259 4.09 1.93 4.59
CA LEU A 259 4.29 2.01 3.14
C LEU A 259 5.56 2.81 2.80
N GLY A 260 5.84 3.88 3.53
CA GLY A 260 7.09 4.65 3.41
C GLY A 260 8.34 3.82 3.76
N ASN A 261 8.27 3.03 4.84
CA ASN A 261 9.37 2.16 5.27
C ASN A 261 9.61 0.98 4.32
N GLN A 262 8.61 0.54 3.54
CA GLN A 262 8.83 -0.49 2.53
C GLN A 262 9.47 0.06 1.26
N GLY A 263 9.11 1.29 0.85
CA GLY A 263 9.85 2.03 -0.17
C GLY A 263 11.32 2.23 0.23
N ALA A 264 11.59 2.44 1.52
CA ALA A 264 12.94 2.46 2.05
C ALA A 264 13.71 1.17 1.81
N LEU A 265 13.08 0.03 2.08
CA LEU A 265 13.71 -1.26 1.93
C LEU A 265 14.01 -1.59 0.46
N GLN A 266 13.12 -1.21 -0.45
CA GLN A 266 13.36 -1.32 -1.89
C GLN A 266 14.56 -0.47 -2.33
N ARG A 267 14.66 0.78 -1.84
CA ARG A 267 15.78 1.68 -2.17
C ARG A 267 17.12 1.16 -1.69
N LEU A 268 17.15 0.60 -0.48
CA LEU A 268 18.34 -0.02 0.09
C LEU A 268 18.86 -1.19 -0.75
N LEU A 269 18.01 -1.85 -1.53
CA LEU A 269 18.40 -2.93 -2.45
C LEU A 269 18.73 -2.43 -3.86
N ILE A 270 17.96 -1.45 -4.37
CA ILE A 270 18.18 -0.87 -5.70
C ILE A 270 19.50 -0.10 -5.75
N GLY A 271 19.86 0.63 -4.70
CA GLY A 271 21.08 1.45 -4.67
C GLY A 271 22.36 0.64 -4.92
N PRO A 272 22.66 -0.38 -4.09
CA PRO A 272 23.82 -1.25 -4.29
C PRO A 272 23.80 -1.95 -5.65
N GLY A 273 22.64 -2.49 -6.07
CA GLY A 273 22.56 -3.18 -7.37
C GLY A 273 22.74 -2.25 -8.57
N ALA A 274 22.22 -1.02 -8.51
CA ALA A 274 22.46 -0.02 -9.54
C ALA A 274 23.93 0.40 -9.57
N GLY A 275 24.56 0.57 -8.40
CA GLY A 275 25.99 0.86 -8.30
C GLY A 275 26.85 -0.25 -8.92
N LEU A 276 26.52 -1.50 -8.63
CA LEU A 276 27.19 -2.68 -9.17
C LEU A 276 27.03 -2.76 -10.70
N VAL A 277 25.81 -2.57 -11.23
CA VAL A 277 25.56 -2.53 -12.68
C VAL A 277 26.36 -1.43 -13.36
N ILE A 278 26.38 -0.22 -12.80
CA ILE A 278 27.16 0.90 -13.35
C ILE A 278 28.65 0.60 -13.32
N TYR A 279 29.16 0.05 -12.22
CA TYR A 279 30.56 -0.34 -12.11
C TYR A 279 30.94 -1.35 -13.19
N LEU A 280 30.14 -2.38 -13.42
CA LEU A 280 30.39 -3.35 -14.48
C LEU A 280 30.34 -2.74 -15.88
N ILE A 281 29.38 -1.83 -16.13
CA ILE A 281 29.30 -1.13 -17.42
C ILE A 281 30.55 -0.28 -17.66
N LEU A 282 31.09 0.37 -16.62
CA LEU A 282 32.32 1.16 -16.72
C LEU A 282 33.56 0.29 -16.93
N GLN A 283 33.56 -0.94 -16.39
CA GLN A 283 34.65 -1.90 -16.55
C GLN A 283 34.63 -2.61 -17.91
N THR A 284 33.45 -2.84 -18.47
CA THR A 284 33.33 -3.22 -19.87
C THR A 284 33.67 -1.99 -20.72
N ASN A 285 34.63 -2.07 -21.65
CA ASN A 285 35.07 -0.97 -22.53
C ASN A 285 33.98 -0.41 -23.50
N PHE A 286 32.70 -0.43 -23.12
CA PHE A 286 31.56 0.08 -23.87
C PHE A 286 31.59 1.61 -24.02
N PHE A 287 32.19 2.33 -23.07
CA PHE A 287 32.39 3.78 -23.16
C PHE A 287 33.81 4.09 -23.63
N ASN A 288 33.90 4.92 -24.67
CA ASN A 288 35.12 5.21 -25.42
C ASN A 288 36.31 5.55 -24.47
N PRO A 289 37.43 4.78 -24.53
CA PRO A 289 38.54 4.88 -23.57
C PRO A 289 39.21 6.26 -23.52
N GLU A 290 39.07 7.09 -24.57
CA GLU A 290 39.65 8.43 -24.62
C GLU A 290 39.10 9.38 -23.53
N LEU A 291 37.83 9.24 -23.16
CA LEU A 291 37.18 10.13 -22.18
C LEU A 291 37.53 9.75 -20.72
N ILE A 292 37.77 8.47 -20.47
CA ILE A 292 38.16 7.95 -19.15
C ILE A 292 39.66 8.21 -18.92
N ASN A 293 40.48 8.02 -19.96
CA ASN A 293 41.92 8.30 -19.90
C ASN A 293 42.19 9.78 -19.58
N SER A 294 41.41 10.74 -20.10
CA SER A 294 41.64 12.16 -19.79
C SER A 294 41.39 12.55 -18.33
N VAL A 295 40.57 11.79 -17.60
CA VAL A 295 40.25 12.06 -16.17
C VAL A 295 41.10 11.19 -15.23
N GLY A 296 41.62 10.05 -15.71
CA GLY A 296 42.48 9.13 -14.96
C GLY A 296 44.00 9.37 -15.09
N ASN A 297 44.44 10.36 -15.86
CA ASN A 297 45.86 10.62 -16.18
C ASN A 297 46.72 11.17 -15.01
N GLY A 298 46.52 10.69 -13.78
CA GLY A 298 47.46 10.84 -12.68
C GLY A 298 48.67 9.89 -12.75
N CYS A 299 48.68 8.92 -13.69
CA CYS A 299 49.70 7.87 -13.79
C CYS A 299 50.36 7.78 -15.19
N VAL A 300 50.70 8.92 -15.81
CA VAL A 300 51.21 8.94 -17.19
C VAL A 300 52.64 8.37 -17.34
N ASP A 301 53.35 8.08 -16.23
CA ASP A 301 54.78 7.67 -16.28
C ASP A 301 55.10 6.28 -15.67
N CYS A 302 54.13 5.37 -15.53
CA CYS A 302 54.43 3.99 -15.13
C CYS A 302 54.88 3.19 -16.37
N LYS A 303 56.20 3.20 -16.65
CA LYS A 303 56.83 2.51 -17.79
C LYS A 303 56.74 0.98 -17.77
N GLN A 304 56.32 0.38 -16.66
CA GLN A 304 56.10 -1.07 -16.55
C GLN A 304 54.79 -1.33 -15.80
N VAL A 305 53.95 -2.17 -16.40
CA VAL A 305 52.56 -2.47 -15.99
C VAL A 305 52.46 -3.20 -14.62
N GLY A 306 53.58 -3.42 -13.93
CA GLY A 306 53.65 -4.17 -12.66
C GLY A 306 53.93 -3.38 -11.38
N ASP A 307 54.48 -2.16 -11.46
CA ASP A 307 55.15 -1.53 -10.28
C ASP A 307 54.40 -0.34 -9.66
N CYS A 308 53.21 0.01 -10.15
CA CYS A 308 52.44 1.14 -9.63
C CYS A 308 51.18 0.67 -8.87
N PRO A 309 51.27 0.29 -7.58
CA PRO A 309 50.10 -0.03 -6.76
C PRO A 309 49.14 1.16 -6.59
N ALA A 310 49.61 2.39 -6.84
CA ALA A 310 48.78 3.61 -6.76
C ALA A 310 47.73 3.72 -7.88
N CYS A 311 47.95 3.11 -9.05
CA CYS A 311 47.04 3.22 -10.19
C CYS A 311 45.91 2.17 -10.17
N GLN A 312 45.86 1.31 -9.16
CA GLN A 312 44.75 0.36 -8.92
C GLN A 312 43.65 0.94 -8.01
N THR A 313 43.80 2.20 -7.57
CA THR A 313 42.75 2.87 -6.79
C THR A 313 41.54 3.11 -7.69
N LEU A 314 40.34 2.77 -7.20
CA LEU A 314 39.08 3.06 -7.90
C LEU A 314 39.11 4.52 -8.35
N SER A 315 38.82 4.78 -9.62
CA SER A 315 38.77 6.16 -10.07
C SER A 315 37.68 6.88 -9.27
N PHE A 316 37.96 8.10 -8.80
CA PHE A 316 36.97 8.93 -8.10
C PHE A 316 35.64 9.02 -8.86
N VAL A 317 35.73 8.96 -10.19
CA VAL A 317 34.61 8.91 -11.14
C VAL A 317 33.72 7.68 -10.92
N GLU A 318 34.27 6.47 -10.83
CA GLU A 318 33.52 5.24 -10.57
C GLU A 318 32.82 5.28 -9.20
N MET A 319 33.52 5.76 -8.17
CA MET A 319 32.94 5.92 -6.82
C MET A 319 31.78 6.91 -6.82
N PHE A 320 31.95 8.03 -7.52
CA PHE A 320 30.93 9.07 -7.63
C PHE A 320 29.70 8.57 -8.39
N PHE A 321 29.88 7.85 -9.49
CA PHE A 321 28.76 7.27 -10.25
C PHE A 321 28.05 6.15 -9.49
N ALA A 322 28.77 5.30 -8.75
CA ALA A 322 28.14 4.31 -7.87
C ALA A 322 27.28 4.96 -6.77
N PHE A 323 27.78 6.05 -6.17
CA PHE A 323 27.03 6.84 -5.21
C PHE A 323 25.79 7.49 -5.84
N LEU A 324 25.92 8.13 -7.01
CA LEU A 324 24.80 8.70 -7.75
C LEU A 324 23.78 7.65 -8.21
N ALA A 325 24.22 6.42 -8.52
CA ALA A 325 23.33 5.29 -8.79
C ALA A 325 22.36 5.05 -7.63
N GLY A 326 22.85 5.21 -6.39
CA GLY A 326 22.04 5.17 -5.18
C GLY A 326 20.92 6.21 -5.12
N PHE A 327 21.04 7.31 -5.89
CA PHE A 327 20.03 8.37 -6.03
C PHE A 327 19.12 8.21 -7.25
N SER A 328 19.39 7.25 -8.14
CA SER A 328 18.64 7.07 -9.41
C SER A 328 17.14 6.90 -9.23
N GLU A 329 16.69 6.47 -8.05
CA GLU A 329 15.28 6.36 -7.67
C GLU A 329 14.52 7.70 -7.74
N LYS A 330 15.16 8.83 -7.41
CA LYS A 330 14.54 10.16 -7.57
C LYS A 330 14.20 10.48 -9.03
N LEU A 331 14.92 9.89 -9.97
CA LEU A 331 14.70 10.08 -11.41
C LEU A 331 13.69 9.05 -11.95
N ILE A 332 13.77 7.80 -11.49
CA ILE A 332 12.96 6.68 -12.00
C ILE A 332 11.52 6.74 -11.47
N THR A 333 11.29 7.03 -10.18
CA THR A 333 9.95 6.98 -9.59
C THR A 333 8.97 7.97 -10.22
N PRO A 334 9.31 9.26 -10.45
CA PRO A 334 8.44 10.19 -11.18
C PRO A 334 8.17 9.76 -12.63
N MET A 335 9.16 9.12 -13.27
CA MET A 335 9.00 8.56 -14.61
C MET A 335 7.97 7.43 -14.61
N LEU A 336 8.12 6.46 -13.69
CA LEU A 336 7.19 5.34 -13.53
C LEU A 336 5.79 5.81 -13.16
N GLU A 337 5.64 6.80 -12.28
CA GLU A 337 4.34 7.38 -11.93
C GLU A 337 3.67 8.07 -13.13
N LYS A 338 4.46 8.69 -14.02
CA LYS A 338 3.97 9.28 -15.27
C LYS A 338 3.44 8.22 -16.24
N TYR A 339 4.07 7.04 -16.29
CA TYR A 339 3.65 5.92 -17.14
C TYR A 339 2.57 5.02 -16.50
N ALA A 340 2.50 4.97 -15.17
CA ALA A 340 1.57 4.12 -14.43
C ALA A 340 0.21 4.79 -14.17
N LYS A 341 0.09 6.12 -14.35
CA LYS A 341 -1.23 6.75 -14.39
C LYS A 341 -1.97 6.18 -15.59
N PRO A 342 -3.08 5.44 -15.41
CA PRO A 342 -3.93 5.07 -16.53
C PRO A 342 -4.28 6.37 -17.23
N GLY A 343 -3.99 6.44 -18.54
CA GLY A 343 -4.32 7.61 -19.34
C GLY A 343 -5.73 8.01 -18.97
N LYS A 344 -5.93 9.28 -18.59
CA LYS A 344 -7.27 9.81 -18.35
C LYS A 344 -8.07 9.40 -19.57
N SER A 345 -8.95 8.40 -19.42
CA SER A 345 -9.97 8.15 -20.41
C SER A 345 -10.74 9.45 -20.43
N GLU A 346 -10.53 10.24 -21.49
CA GLU A 346 -11.40 11.36 -21.78
C GLU A 346 -12.81 10.79 -21.71
N VAL A 347 -13.54 11.19 -20.68
CA VAL A 347 -14.96 10.92 -20.60
C VAL A 347 -15.52 11.76 -21.73
N VAL A 348 -15.70 11.13 -22.89
CA VAL A 348 -16.42 11.70 -24.02
C VAL A 348 -17.83 11.93 -23.49
N SER A 349 -18.11 13.21 -23.21
CA SER A 349 -19.41 13.73 -22.76
C SER A 349 -20.46 13.60 -23.84
#